data_AF-A0A9D5FNB1-F1
#
_entry.id   AF-A0A9D5FNB1-F1
#
_cell.length_a   1.000
_cell.length_b   1.000
_cell.length_c   1.000
_cell.angle_alpha   90.00
_cell.angle_beta   90.00
_cell.angle_gamma   90.00
#
_symmetry.space_group_name_H-M   'P 1'
#
loop_
_entity.id
_entity.type
_entity.pdbx_description
1 polymer ?
#
loop_
_entity_poly.entity_id
_entity_poly.type
_entity_poly.pdbx_seq_one_letter_code
_entity_poly.pdbx_strand_id
1 'polypeptide(L)'
;MVKVLRIFSGCAKEIEIMLSFLQALFGSKRLRDLKALKPLVQRVNEFEVQYQSLTDEQLKSKTTEFKDRLSHGETLDDVACEAFAAVKNACRRLYGRKFMVCGHELLWEMIPFDVQIMGGFVLHRGKISEMATGEGKTLVATMPLYLNALTGKNVNLVTVNDYLARRDSQWMGQVYTFLGLTVGCIQNQMNPSERRAEYAKDITYGTNSEFGFDYLRDNGMAYHPDEQVQRGHYYAIVDEVDSILIDEARTPLIISGPAPVSSHQFFQLKPKVEELVRRQRLLCNRLAAEAKEAIERGDQDLAMTKLYQLHHGMPKHTQLMHMLEEPSTRKFLEKVENMMITDMRKEQARDLREELFFTIDEKGRDASLTEQGCAAMNPNDP
;
A
#
# COMPACT_ATOMS: atom_id res chain seq x y z
N MET A 1 -6.78 -12.95 -7.75
CA MET A 1 -7.50 -14.17 -7.32
C MET A 1 -6.63 -15.39 -7.60
N VAL A 2 -5.77 -15.75 -6.65
CA VAL A 2 -4.90 -16.93 -6.74
C VAL A 2 -5.69 -18.12 -6.23
N LYS A 3 -6.04 -19.07 -7.10
CA LYS A 3 -6.73 -20.31 -6.69
C LYS A 3 -5.70 -21.30 -6.16
N VAL A 4 -5.69 -21.50 -4.85
CA VAL A 4 -5.03 -22.65 -4.20
C VAL A 4 -6.06 -23.75 -4.03
N LEU A 5 -5.85 -24.88 -4.71
CA LEU A 5 -6.70 -26.07 -4.61
C LEU A 5 -5.97 -27.11 -3.75
N ARG A 6 -6.47 -27.39 -2.54
CA ARG A 6 -6.13 -28.58 -1.75
C ARG A 6 -7.18 -29.65 -2.02
N ILE A 7 -6.76 -30.85 -2.40
CA ILE A 7 -7.62 -32.05 -2.44
C ILE A 7 -6.97 -33.12 -1.59
N PHE A 8 -7.73 -33.66 -0.62
CA PHE A 8 -7.37 -34.83 0.18
C PHE A 8 -7.85 -36.14 -0.49
N SER A 9 -7.08 -37.17 -0.20
CA SER A 9 -7.09 -38.60 -0.56
C SER A 9 -8.41 -39.32 -0.85
N GLY A 10 -8.35 -40.26 -1.80
CA GLY A 10 -9.24 -41.44 -1.81
C GLY A 10 -9.29 -42.24 -3.11
N CYS A 11 -9.06 -41.60 -4.27
CA CYS A 11 -9.20 -42.23 -5.61
C CYS A 11 -8.00 -41.87 -6.54
N ALA A 12 -6.84 -41.60 -5.94
CA ALA A 12 -5.76 -40.85 -6.59
C ALA A 12 -4.88 -41.66 -7.54
N LYS A 13 -4.72 -42.98 -7.36
CA LYS A 13 -3.70 -43.75 -8.11
C LYS A 13 -4.04 -43.98 -9.58
N GLU A 14 -5.29 -44.30 -9.93
CA GLU A 14 -5.68 -44.52 -11.33
C GLU A 14 -5.77 -43.20 -12.11
N ILE A 15 -6.19 -42.12 -11.44
CA ILE A 15 -6.21 -40.76 -12.00
C ILE A 15 -4.78 -40.19 -12.13
N GLU A 16 -3.86 -40.47 -11.19
CA GLU A 16 -2.43 -40.10 -11.32
C GLU A 16 -1.73 -40.85 -12.45
N ILE A 17 -2.01 -42.15 -12.63
CA ILE A 17 -1.45 -42.93 -13.74
C ILE A 17 -1.99 -42.41 -15.08
N MET A 18 -3.28 -42.09 -15.16
CA MET A 18 -3.87 -41.49 -16.36
C MET A 18 -3.38 -40.07 -16.63
N LEU A 19 -3.21 -39.23 -15.59
CA LEU A 19 -2.66 -37.88 -15.69
C LEU A 19 -1.16 -37.89 -16.03
N SER A 20 -0.37 -38.81 -15.47
CA SER A 20 1.05 -38.95 -15.81
C SER A 20 1.24 -39.51 -17.22
N PHE A 21 0.37 -40.41 -17.68
CA PHE A 21 0.35 -40.87 -19.06
C PHE A 21 -0.07 -39.76 -20.03
N LEU A 22 -1.10 -38.96 -19.69
CA LEU A 22 -1.49 -37.77 -20.45
C LEU A 22 -0.43 -36.66 -20.42
N GLN A 23 0.29 -36.48 -19.32
CA GLN A 23 1.43 -35.55 -19.23
C GLN A 23 2.65 -36.06 -20.01
N ALA A 24 2.86 -37.37 -20.09
CA ALA A 24 3.89 -37.98 -20.91
C ALA A 24 3.57 -37.89 -22.42
N LEU A 25 2.30 -38.03 -22.81
CA LEU A 25 1.83 -37.91 -24.20
C LEU A 25 1.67 -36.46 -24.69
N PHE A 26 1.15 -35.55 -23.87
CA PHE A 26 0.86 -34.15 -24.26
C PHE A 26 1.86 -33.12 -23.71
N GLY A 27 2.81 -33.54 -22.87
CA GLY A 27 3.74 -32.65 -22.17
C GLY A 27 3.07 -31.83 -21.06
N SER A 28 3.85 -31.41 -20.06
CA SER A 28 3.38 -30.45 -19.06
C SER A 28 3.08 -29.08 -19.72
N LYS A 29 2.21 -28.27 -19.10
CA LYS A 29 1.95 -26.88 -19.55
C LYS A 29 3.27 -26.10 -19.73
N ARG A 30 4.21 -26.25 -18.80
CA ARG A 30 5.56 -25.68 -18.86
C ARG A 30 6.31 -26.10 -20.13
N LEU A 31 6.31 -27.39 -20.47
CA LEU A 31 6.99 -27.90 -21.66
C LEU A 31 6.35 -27.37 -22.96
N ARG A 32 5.03 -27.24 -23.00
CA ARG A 32 4.32 -26.65 -24.15
C ARG A 32 4.63 -25.16 -24.30
N ASP A 33 4.59 -24.40 -23.21
CA ASP A 33 4.94 -22.97 -23.21
C ASP A 33 6.39 -22.76 -23.69
N LEU A 34 7.35 -23.57 -23.23
CA LEU A 34 8.74 -23.51 -23.69
C LEU A 34 8.90 -23.91 -25.15
N LYS A 35 8.21 -24.95 -25.62
CA LYS A 35 8.22 -25.34 -27.05
C LYS A 35 7.71 -24.21 -27.94
N ALA A 36 6.70 -23.47 -27.50
CA ALA A 36 6.15 -22.32 -28.24
C ALA A 36 7.12 -21.13 -28.33
N LEU A 37 8.13 -21.05 -27.45
CA LEU A 37 9.17 -19.99 -27.51
C LEU A 37 10.31 -20.32 -28.47
N LYS A 38 10.56 -21.60 -28.78
CA LYS A 38 11.68 -22.01 -29.66
C LYS A 38 11.68 -21.30 -31.03
N PRO A 39 10.54 -21.20 -31.76
CA PRO A 39 10.53 -20.49 -33.04
C PRO A 39 10.86 -19.00 -32.90
N LEU A 40 10.47 -18.36 -31.80
CA LEU A 40 10.77 -16.96 -31.53
C LEU A 40 12.27 -16.76 -31.28
N VAL A 41 12.89 -17.65 -30.50
CA VAL A 41 14.34 -17.62 -30.24
C VAL A 41 15.12 -17.82 -31.54
N GLN A 42 14.70 -18.76 -32.39
CA GLN A 42 15.31 -18.96 -33.69
C GLN A 42 15.23 -17.69 -34.55
N ARG A 43 14.06 -17.05 -34.60
CA ARG A 43 13.87 -15.79 -35.35
C ARG A 43 14.71 -14.64 -34.79
N VAL A 44 14.86 -14.53 -33.46
CA VAL A 44 15.78 -13.58 -32.83
C VAL A 44 17.22 -13.84 -33.29
N ASN A 45 17.66 -15.09 -33.31
CA ASN A 45 19.02 -15.44 -33.74
C ASN A 45 19.25 -15.16 -35.24
N GLU A 46 18.24 -15.40 -36.09
CA GLU A 46 18.30 -15.08 -37.52
C GLU A 46 18.45 -13.56 -37.75
N PHE A 47 17.67 -12.73 -37.05
CA PHE A 47 17.83 -11.28 -37.11
C PHE A 47 19.17 -10.82 -36.53
N GLU A 48 19.65 -11.45 -35.45
CA GLU A 48 20.92 -11.08 -34.84
C GLU A 48 22.08 -11.26 -35.83
N VAL A 49 22.08 -12.36 -36.58
CA VAL A 49 23.07 -12.64 -37.65
C VAL A 49 22.99 -11.58 -38.74
N GLN A 50 21.79 -11.19 -39.17
CA GLN A 50 21.62 -10.10 -40.15
C GLN A 50 22.19 -8.79 -39.61
N TYR A 51 21.96 -8.48 -38.33
CA TYR A 51 22.42 -7.25 -37.69
C TYR A 51 23.93 -7.18 -37.45
N GLN A 52 24.66 -8.29 -37.55
CA GLN A 52 26.12 -8.28 -37.51
C GLN A 52 26.74 -7.51 -38.70
N SER A 53 26.00 -7.39 -39.81
CA SER A 53 26.45 -6.61 -40.98
C SER A 53 26.24 -5.10 -40.85
N LEU A 54 25.49 -4.65 -39.83
CA LEU A 54 25.17 -3.23 -39.63
C LEU A 54 26.32 -2.49 -38.94
N THR A 55 26.44 -1.17 -39.16
CA THR A 55 27.28 -0.31 -38.32
C THR A 55 26.64 -0.06 -36.95
N ASP A 56 27.41 0.51 -36.00
CA ASP A 56 26.90 0.85 -34.66
C ASP A 56 25.73 1.85 -34.77
N GLU A 57 25.85 2.83 -35.67
CA GLU A 57 24.83 3.84 -35.95
C GLU A 57 23.58 3.25 -36.58
N GLN A 58 23.74 2.30 -37.51
CA GLN A 58 22.61 1.60 -38.13
C GLN A 58 21.87 0.74 -37.12
N LEU A 59 22.59 0.03 -36.25
CA LEU A 59 21.99 -0.76 -35.18
C LEU A 59 21.25 0.14 -34.18
N LYS A 60 21.85 1.26 -33.77
CA LYS A 60 21.19 2.26 -32.92
C LYS A 60 19.95 2.86 -33.58
N SER A 61 19.98 3.07 -34.90
CA SER A 61 18.85 3.61 -35.67
C SER A 61 17.65 2.67 -35.71
N LYS A 62 17.83 1.36 -35.44
CA LYS A 62 16.73 0.42 -35.27
C LYS A 62 15.77 0.83 -34.15
N THR A 63 16.26 1.46 -33.09
CA THR A 63 15.41 2.01 -32.02
C THR A 63 14.39 3.00 -32.56
N THR A 64 14.81 3.93 -33.42
CA THR A 64 13.92 4.90 -34.06
C THR A 64 12.95 4.22 -35.02
N GLU A 65 13.43 3.27 -35.82
CA GLU A 65 12.59 2.46 -36.71
C GLU A 65 11.49 1.71 -35.96
N PHE A 66 11.81 1.07 -34.84
CA PHE A 66 10.80 0.36 -34.04
C PHE A 66 9.81 1.32 -33.38
N LYS A 67 10.27 2.46 -32.85
CA LYS A 67 9.38 3.49 -32.30
C LYS A 67 8.39 4.00 -33.36
N ASP A 68 8.88 4.23 -34.59
CA ASP A 68 8.07 4.66 -35.72
C ASP A 68 7.03 3.61 -36.11
N ARG A 69 7.43 2.33 -36.25
CA ARG A 69 6.52 1.21 -36.55
C ARG A 69 5.42 1.05 -35.50
N LEU A 70 5.76 1.17 -34.22
CA LEU A 70 4.77 1.14 -33.13
C LEU A 70 3.78 2.32 -33.22
N SER A 71 4.25 3.51 -33.61
CA SER A 71 3.38 4.67 -33.81
C SER A 71 2.43 4.51 -35.01
N HIS A 72 2.81 3.67 -35.98
CA HIS A 72 2.00 3.31 -37.15
C HIS A 72 1.08 2.10 -36.93
N GLY A 73 0.99 1.59 -35.70
CA GLY A 73 0.00 0.58 -35.29
C GLY A 73 0.51 -0.85 -35.18
N GLU A 74 1.80 -1.11 -35.40
CA GLU A 74 2.40 -2.39 -35.00
C GLU A 74 2.39 -2.54 -33.47
N THR A 75 2.30 -3.78 -33.00
CA THR A 75 2.34 -4.10 -31.57
C THR A 75 3.76 -4.40 -31.09
N LEU A 76 3.97 -4.42 -29.78
CA LEU A 76 5.26 -4.86 -29.20
C LEU A 76 5.61 -6.29 -29.60
N ASP A 77 4.62 -7.19 -29.72
CA ASP A 77 4.83 -8.57 -30.14
C ASP A 77 5.32 -8.64 -31.61
N ASP A 78 4.86 -7.74 -32.48
CA ASP A 78 5.25 -7.70 -33.90
C ASP A 78 6.75 -7.37 -34.06
N VAL A 79 7.26 -6.44 -33.25
CA VAL A 79 8.67 -6.00 -33.27
C VAL A 79 9.58 -6.78 -32.30
N ALA A 80 9.03 -7.66 -31.45
CA ALA A 80 9.75 -8.25 -30.32
C ALA A 80 11.01 -9.02 -30.73
N CYS A 81 10.94 -9.85 -31.78
CA CYS A 81 12.09 -10.61 -32.25
C CYS A 81 13.22 -9.72 -32.76
N GLU A 82 12.89 -8.66 -33.49
CA GLU A 82 13.86 -7.69 -34.02
C GLU A 82 14.49 -6.86 -32.90
N ALA A 83 13.67 -6.40 -31.94
CA ALA A 83 14.12 -5.67 -30.78
C ALA A 83 15.07 -6.50 -29.90
N PHE A 84 14.74 -7.77 -29.64
CA PHE A 84 15.59 -8.68 -28.85
C PHE A 84 16.89 -8.99 -29.59
N ALA A 85 16.86 -9.10 -30.92
CA ALA A 85 18.05 -9.26 -31.74
C ALA A 85 18.97 -8.03 -31.66
N ALA A 86 18.41 -6.81 -31.64
CA ALA A 86 19.17 -5.59 -31.46
C ALA A 86 19.89 -5.56 -30.10
N VAL A 87 19.19 -5.95 -29.02
CA VAL A 87 19.78 -6.09 -27.67
C VAL A 87 20.90 -7.13 -27.66
N LYS A 88 20.70 -8.31 -28.24
CA LYS A 88 21.73 -9.36 -28.31
C LYS A 88 22.95 -8.90 -29.12
N ASN A 89 22.74 -8.22 -30.24
CA ASN A 89 23.82 -7.70 -31.07
C ASN A 89 24.59 -6.57 -30.36
N ALA A 90 23.90 -5.68 -29.63
CA ALA A 90 24.55 -4.68 -28.78
C ALA A 90 25.43 -5.34 -27.71
N CYS A 91 24.93 -6.37 -27.02
CA CYS A 91 25.72 -7.15 -26.06
C CYS A 91 26.99 -7.75 -26.72
N ARG A 92 26.89 -8.26 -27.96
CA ARG A 92 28.05 -8.77 -28.71
C ARG A 92 29.07 -7.67 -29.03
N ARG A 93 28.63 -6.47 -29.43
CA ARG A 93 29.54 -5.34 -29.75
C ARG A 93 30.23 -4.75 -28.52
N LEU A 94 29.59 -4.89 -27.36
CA LEU A 94 30.16 -4.50 -26.07
C LEU A 94 31.14 -5.56 -25.53
N TYR A 95 31.18 -6.77 -26.10
CA TYR A 95 32.06 -7.85 -25.65
C TYR A 95 33.54 -7.43 -25.64
N GLY A 96 34.20 -7.67 -24.51
CA GLY A 96 35.59 -7.30 -24.27
C GLY A 96 35.82 -5.84 -23.88
N ARG A 97 34.78 -5.00 -23.86
CA ARG A 97 34.89 -3.61 -23.37
C ARG A 97 34.80 -3.56 -21.85
N LYS A 98 35.41 -2.54 -21.28
CA LYS A 98 35.43 -2.31 -19.83
C LYS A 98 34.65 -1.06 -19.46
N PHE A 99 33.90 -1.13 -18.37
CA PHE A 99 33.04 -0.04 -17.89
C PHE A 99 33.22 0.18 -16.40
N MET A 100 33.16 1.44 -15.97
CA MET A 100 33.13 1.78 -14.56
C MET A 100 31.70 1.61 -14.02
N VAL A 101 31.51 0.65 -13.12
CA VAL A 101 30.24 0.31 -12.47
C VAL A 101 30.43 0.40 -10.96
N CYS A 102 29.70 1.29 -10.30
CA CYS A 102 29.79 1.54 -8.86
C CYS A 102 31.22 1.79 -8.36
N GLY A 103 32.08 2.40 -9.17
CA GLY A 103 33.49 2.66 -8.83
C GLY A 103 34.46 1.51 -9.13
N HIS A 104 33.99 0.42 -9.74
CA HIS A 104 34.80 -0.72 -10.15
C HIS A 104 34.80 -0.91 -11.66
N GLU A 105 35.95 -1.23 -12.24
CA GLU A 105 36.07 -1.57 -13.65
C GLU A 105 35.59 -3.01 -13.88
N LEU A 106 34.50 -3.17 -14.64
CA LEU A 106 33.96 -4.48 -15.01
C LEU A 106 34.13 -4.72 -16.52
N LEU A 107 34.55 -5.94 -16.86
CA LEU A 107 34.63 -6.42 -18.24
C LEU A 107 33.24 -6.92 -18.70
N TRP A 108 32.81 -6.50 -19.88
CA TRP A 108 31.60 -7.02 -20.50
C TRP A 108 31.90 -8.32 -21.23
N GLU A 109 31.50 -9.45 -20.65
CA GLU A 109 31.74 -10.81 -21.20
C GLU A 109 30.42 -11.54 -21.49
N MET A 110 29.34 -10.79 -21.70
CA MET A 110 27.99 -11.33 -21.77
C MET A 110 27.41 -11.24 -23.18
N ILE A 111 27.00 -12.38 -23.72
CA ILE A 111 26.17 -12.48 -24.92
C ILE A 111 24.98 -13.37 -24.56
N PRO A 112 23.73 -12.89 -24.70
CA PRO A 112 22.57 -13.65 -24.28
C PRO A 112 22.45 -15.03 -24.93
N PHE A 113 22.29 -16.06 -24.10
CA PHE A 113 21.99 -17.43 -24.50
C PHE A 113 20.51 -17.60 -24.88
N ASP A 114 20.20 -18.67 -25.60
CA ASP A 114 18.83 -18.99 -26.04
C ASP A 114 17.84 -19.10 -24.86
N VAL A 115 18.27 -19.69 -23.75
CA VAL A 115 17.45 -19.78 -22.52
C VAL A 115 17.15 -18.41 -21.91
N GLN A 116 18.08 -17.45 -22.05
CA GLN A 116 17.89 -16.09 -21.58
C GLN A 116 16.93 -15.32 -22.49
N ILE A 117 17.00 -15.53 -23.81
CA ILE A 117 16.01 -15.00 -24.77
C ILE A 117 14.61 -15.53 -24.45
N MET A 118 14.48 -16.83 -24.15
CA MET A 118 13.20 -17.41 -23.70
C MET A 118 12.68 -16.72 -22.43
N GLY A 119 13.55 -16.54 -21.44
CA GLY A 119 13.22 -15.80 -20.21
C GLY A 119 12.72 -14.39 -20.49
N GLY A 120 13.35 -13.68 -21.42
CA GLY A 120 12.93 -12.34 -21.84
C GLY A 120 11.51 -12.31 -22.40
N PHE A 121 11.12 -13.28 -23.24
CA PHE A 121 9.75 -13.39 -23.74
C PHE A 121 8.75 -13.75 -22.64
N VAL A 122 9.14 -14.58 -21.67
CA VAL A 122 8.29 -14.90 -20.52
C VAL A 122 8.00 -13.64 -19.70
N LEU A 123 9.02 -12.82 -19.43
CA LEU A 123 8.87 -11.55 -18.72
C LEU A 123 8.01 -10.56 -19.51
N HIS A 124 8.27 -10.38 -20.81
CA HIS A 124 7.46 -9.49 -21.67
C HIS A 124 5.97 -9.85 -21.63
N ARG A 125 5.64 -11.15 -21.54
CA ARG A 125 4.26 -11.65 -21.44
C ARG A 125 3.65 -11.54 -20.04
N GLY A 126 4.28 -10.82 -19.11
CA GLY A 126 3.80 -10.60 -17.75
C GLY A 126 3.81 -11.85 -16.87
N LYS A 127 4.68 -12.83 -17.16
CA LYS A 127 4.82 -14.07 -16.39
C LYS A 127 6.12 -14.06 -15.58
N ILE A 128 6.17 -14.91 -14.56
CA ILE A 128 7.39 -15.17 -13.78
C ILE A 128 8.31 -16.11 -14.57
N SER A 129 9.54 -15.67 -14.81
CA SER A 129 10.60 -16.51 -15.40
C SER A 129 11.48 -17.09 -14.29
N GLU A 130 11.25 -18.34 -13.93
CA GLU A 130 12.07 -19.07 -12.95
C GLU A 130 13.38 -19.52 -13.60
N MET A 131 14.49 -18.92 -13.16
CA MET A 131 15.86 -19.24 -13.61
C MET A 131 16.74 -19.43 -12.39
N ALA A 132 17.63 -20.44 -12.44
CA ALA A 132 18.55 -20.72 -11.35
C ALA A 132 19.52 -19.55 -11.14
N THR A 133 20.03 -19.38 -9.91
CA THR A 133 21.07 -18.40 -9.61
C THR A 133 22.29 -18.67 -10.49
N GLY A 134 22.85 -17.62 -11.10
CA GLY A 134 23.97 -17.72 -12.04
C GLY A 134 23.56 -17.81 -13.52
N GLU A 135 22.29 -18.05 -13.84
CA GLU A 135 21.79 -18.08 -15.23
C GLU A 135 21.68 -16.68 -15.89
N GLY A 136 22.13 -15.62 -15.20
CA GLY A 136 22.16 -14.25 -15.73
C GLY A 136 20.80 -13.55 -15.76
N LYS A 137 19.98 -13.67 -14.70
CA LYS A 137 18.68 -12.97 -14.55
C LYS A 137 18.76 -11.47 -14.90
N THR A 138 19.82 -10.79 -14.45
CA THR A 138 20.05 -9.36 -14.72
C THR A 138 20.15 -9.06 -16.22
N LEU A 139 20.85 -9.91 -16.99
CA LEU A 139 20.98 -9.76 -18.44
C LEU A 139 19.65 -10.06 -19.15
N VAL A 140 18.89 -11.05 -18.66
CA VAL A 140 17.58 -11.42 -19.23
C VAL A 140 16.61 -10.24 -19.26
N ALA A 141 16.60 -9.42 -18.20
CA ALA A 141 15.72 -8.26 -18.10
C ALA A 141 15.97 -7.19 -19.19
N THR A 142 17.16 -7.16 -19.79
CA THR A 142 17.51 -6.14 -20.80
C THR A 142 16.62 -6.16 -22.03
N MET A 143 16.25 -7.34 -22.51
CA MET A 143 15.44 -7.50 -23.70
C MET A 143 14.00 -6.98 -23.52
N PRO A 144 13.22 -7.45 -22.51
CA PRO A 144 11.87 -6.96 -22.29
C PRO A 144 11.83 -5.49 -21.81
N LEU A 145 12.84 -5.00 -21.08
CA LEU A 145 12.90 -3.59 -20.72
C LEU A 145 13.11 -2.72 -21.96
N TYR A 146 14.09 -3.06 -22.81
CA TYR A 146 14.31 -2.36 -24.08
C TYR A 146 13.04 -2.35 -24.94
N LEU A 147 12.41 -3.52 -25.15
CA LEU A 147 11.21 -3.65 -25.96
C LEU A 147 10.06 -2.77 -25.44
N ASN A 148 9.72 -2.88 -24.16
CA ASN A 148 8.58 -2.13 -23.61
C ASN A 148 8.85 -0.61 -23.54
N ALA A 149 10.12 -0.21 -23.37
CA ALA A 149 10.53 1.20 -23.39
C ALA A 149 10.36 1.87 -24.77
N LEU A 150 10.27 1.09 -25.86
CA LEU A 150 10.00 1.64 -27.20
C LEU A 150 8.63 2.33 -27.30
N THR A 151 7.71 2.08 -26.37
CA THR A 151 6.43 2.78 -26.31
C THR A 151 6.54 4.25 -25.87
N GLY A 152 7.71 4.69 -25.41
CA GLY A 152 7.92 6.04 -24.84
C GLY A 152 7.35 6.21 -23.43
N LYS A 153 6.71 5.17 -22.88
CA LYS A 153 6.30 5.11 -21.48
C LYS A 153 7.44 4.58 -20.63
N ASN A 154 7.55 5.09 -19.40
CA ASN A 154 8.56 4.63 -18.45
C ASN A 154 8.37 3.16 -18.10
N VAL A 155 9.48 2.41 -18.06
CA VAL A 155 9.49 1.02 -17.61
C VAL A 155 10.44 0.85 -16.44
N ASN A 156 10.04 0.04 -15.47
CA ASN A 156 10.70 -0.03 -14.17
C ASN A 156 11.39 -1.37 -13.98
N LEU A 157 12.62 -1.36 -13.47
CA LEU A 157 13.23 -2.53 -12.85
C LEU A 157 13.27 -2.34 -11.34
N VAL A 158 12.58 -3.23 -10.63
CA VAL A 158 12.50 -3.25 -9.18
C VAL A 158 13.46 -4.31 -8.66
N THR A 159 14.34 -3.93 -7.74
CA THR A 159 15.26 -4.85 -7.05
C THR A 159 15.17 -4.64 -5.53
N VAL A 160 15.91 -5.43 -4.76
CA VAL A 160 15.81 -5.48 -3.29
C VAL A 160 16.60 -4.39 -2.57
N ASN A 161 17.64 -3.81 -3.19
CA ASN A 161 18.44 -2.77 -2.53
C ASN A 161 19.08 -1.75 -3.50
N ASP A 162 19.43 -0.58 -2.95
CA ASP A 162 19.98 0.56 -3.70
C ASP A 162 21.29 0.24 -4.42
N TYR A 163 22.14 -0.61 -3.84
CA TYR A 163 23.40 -0.99 -4.48
C TYR A 163 23.14 -1.79 -5.75
N LEU A 164 22.24 -2.77 -5.72
CA LEU A 164 21.85 -3.56 -6.89
C LEU A 164 21.18 -2.67 -7.95
N ALA A 165 20.28 -1.76 -7.55
CA ALA A 165 19.66 -0.81 -8.47
C ALA A 165 20.71 0.03 -9.20
N ARG A 166 21.69 0.58 -8.46
CA ARG A 166 22.77 1.38 -9.03
C ARG A 166 23.73 0.56 -9.89
N ARG A 167 24.12 -0.64 -9.43
CA ARG A 167 25.02 -1.53 -10.16
C ARG A 167 24.40 -1.93 -11.50
N ASP A 168 23.14 -2.37 -11.48
CA ASP A 168 22.50 -2.92 -12.67
C ASP A 168 22.10 -1.83 -13.65
N SER A 169 21.66 -0.66 -13.18
CA SER A 169 21.41 0.51 -14.04
C SER A 169 22.67 1.01 -14.73
N GLN A 170 23.84 0.96 -14.09
CA GLN A 170 25.10 1.37 -14.69
C GLN A 170 25.67 0.30 -15.62
N TRP A 171 25.53 -0.98 -15.25
CA TRP A 171 26.10 -2.09 -16.00
C TRP A 171 25.25 -2.45 -17.22
N MET A 172 23.98 -2.80 -17.03
CA MET A 172 23.05 -3.04 -18.14
C MET A 172 22.72 -1.74 -18.89
N GLY A 173 22.89 -0.60 -18.23
CA GLY A 173 22.81 0.74 -18.80
C GLY A 173 23.59 0.92 -20.09
N GLN A 174 24.73 0.23 -20.22
CA GLN A 174 25.58 0.29 -21.40
C GLN A 174 24.85 -0.20 -22.66
N VAL A 175 24.02 -1.25 -22.53
CA VAL A 175 23.25 -1.82 -23.64
C VAL A 175 22.19 -0.83 -24.11
N TYR A 176 21.41 -0.28 -23.17
CA TYR A 176 20.34 0.66 -23.49
C TYR A 176 20.88 1.96 -24.09
N THR A 177 21.96 2.49 -23.51
CA THR A 177 22.60 3.74 -23.99
C THR A 177 23.22 3.54 -25.38
N PHE A 178 23.83 2.38 -25.62
CA PHE A 178 24.33 2.00 -26.95
C PHE A 178 23.20 2.01 -27.99
N LEU A 179 22.03 1.47 -27.63
CA LEU A 179 20.82 1.49 -28.47
C LEU A 179 20.05 2.82 -28.44
N GLY A 180 20.55 3.84 -27.73
CA GLY A 180 19.97 5.18 -27.74
C GLY A 180 18.78 5.41 -26.80
N LEU A 181 18.55 4.51 -25.84
CA LEU A 181 17.63 4.75 -24.72
C LEU A 181 18.36 5.37 -23.53
N THR A 182 17.59 6.05 -22.69
CA THR A 182 18.03 6.67 -21.45
C THR A 182 17.70 5.81 -20.23
N VAL A 183 18.59 5.81 -19.24
CA VAL A 183 18.49 4.92 -18.07
C VAL A 183 18.65 5.72 -16.79
N GLY A 184 17.67 5.57 -15.91
CA GLY A 184 17.64 6.20 -14.61
C GLY A 184 17.79 5.23 -13.46
N CYS A 185 18.18 5.77 -12.31
CA CYS A 185 18.24 5.04 -11.05
C CYS A 185 17.75 5.95 -9.93
N ILE A 186 16.64 5.57 -9.30
CA ILE A 186 16.20 6.21 -8.05
C ILE A 186 16.91 5.55 -6.87
N GLN A 187 17.31 6.38 -5.90
CA GLN A 187 18.01 5.95 -4.69
C GLN A 187 17.43 6.68 -3.48
N ASN A 188 17.68 6.14 -2.30
CA ASN A 188 17.36 6.82 -1.05
C ASN A 188 18.05 8.19 -1.00
N GLN A 189 17.42 9.16 -0.33
CA GLN A 189 17.87 10.55 -0.16
C GLN A 189 17.87 11.43 -1.41
N MET A 190 17.48 10.93 -2.58
CA MET A 190 17.25 11.78 -3.75
C MET A 190 16.09 12.75 -3.51
N ASN A 191 16.31 14.01 -3.86
CA ASN A 191 15.28 15.03 -3.77
C ASN A 191 14.24 14.88 -4.90
N PRO A 192 13.03 15.49 -4.78
CA PRO A 192 11.97 15.32 -5.78
C PRO A 192 12.37 15.75 -7.20
N SER A 193 13.20 16.78 -7.35
CA SER A 193 13.63 17.25 -8.67
C SER A 193 14.55 16.25 -9.38
N GLU A 194 15.46 15.62 -8.64
CA GLU A 194 16.32 14.55 -9.14
C GLU A 194 15.47 13.34 -9.54
N ARG A 195 14.53 12.91 -8.68
CA ARG A 195 13.63 11.79 -8.96
C ARG A 195 12.84 12.02 -10.23
N ARG A 196 12.28 13.21 -10.43
CA ARG A 196 11.52 13.54 -11.64
C ARG A 196 12.38 13.40 -12.90
N ALA A 197 13.65 13.82 -12.84
CA ALA A 197 14.59 13.63 -13.94
C ALA A 197 14.90 12.14 -14.19
N GLU A 198 15.02 11.32 -13.13
CA GLU A 198 15.25 9.88 -13.23
C GLU A 198 14.03 9.12 -13.78
N TYR A 199 12.81 9.48 -13.37
CA TYR A 199 11.57 8.93 -13.91
C TYR A 199 11.34 9.36 -15.35
N ALA A 200 11.80 10.54 -15.78
CA ALA A 200 11.66 11.02 -17.16
C ALA A 200 12.44 10.19 -18.19
N LYS A 201 13.41 9.37 -17.76
CA LYS A 201 14.20 8.49 -18.63
C LYS A 201 13.42 7.24 -19.04
N ASP A 202 13.73 6.68 -20.20
CA ASP A 202 12.98 5.55 -20.80
C ASP A 202 12.84 4.37 -19.82
N ILE A 203 13.93 4.03 -19.11
CA ILE A 203 13.99 2.93 -18.14
C ILE A 203 14.43 3.47 -16.78
N THR A 204 13.76 3.09 -15.69
CA THR A 204 14.12 3.50 -14.32
C THR A 204 14.37 2.27 -13.44
N TYR A 205 15.55 2.19 -12.82
CA TYR A 205 15.90 1.20 -11.81
C TYR A 205 15.63 1.77 -10.41
N GLY A 206 15.22 0.92 -9.48
CA GLY A 206 14.99 1.33 -8.09
C GLY A 206 14.62 0.17 -7.21
N THR A 207 14.43 0.45 -5.92
CA THR A 207 13.89 -0.54 -4.98
C THR A 207 12.37 -0.46 -4.90
N ASN A 208 11.74 -1.55 -4.48
CA ASN A 208 10.30 -1.58 -4.21
C ASN A 208 9.87 -0.48 -3.23
N SER A 209 10.69 -0.23 -2.20
CA SER A 209 10.48 0.82 -1.21
C SER A 209 10.51 2.20 -1.85
N GLU A 210 11.51 2.50 -2.68
CA GLU A 210 11.62 3.82 -3.33
C GLU A 210 10.44 4.09 -4.29
N PHE A 211 10.09 3.13 -5.15
CA PHE A 211 8.91 3.26 -6.02
C PHE A 211 7.61 3.42 -5.23
N GLY A 212 7.43 2.63 -4.17
CA GLY A 212 6.22 2.68 -3.35
C GLY A 212 6.10 3.98 -2.54
N PHE A 213 7.19 4.48 -1.97
CA PHE A 213 7.18 5.75 -1.24
C PHE A 213 6.99 6.96 -2.17
N ASP A 214 7.55 6.94 -3.38
CA ASP A 214 7.26 7.98 -4.38
C ASP A 214 5.78 7.99 -4.74
N TYR A 215 5.16 6.83 -4.94
CA TYR A 215 3.72 6.74 -5.17
C TYR A 215 2.91 7.32 -3.99
N LEU A 216 3.27 6.98 -2.75
CA LEU A 216 2.59 7.51 -1.56
C LEU A 216 2.78 9.03 -1.41
N ARG A 217 3.96 9.57 -1.70
CA ARG A 217 4.24 11.01 -1.70
C ARG A 217 3.41 11.73 -2.78
N ASP A 218 3.37 11.19 -3.99
CA ASP A 218 2.65 11.78 -5.13
C ASP A 218 1.13 11.84 -4.90
N ASN A 219 0.56 10.92 -4.10
CA ASN A 219 -0.89 10.84 -3.86
C ASN A 219 -1.33 11.35 -2.49
N GLY A 220 -0.44 11.40 -1.50
CA GLY A 220 -0.76 11.77 -0.12
C GLY A 220 -0.15 13.09 0.36
N MET A 221 0.81 13.65 -0.39
CA MET A 221 1.60 14.82 0.06
C MET A 221 1.77 15.90 -1.00
N ALA A 222 1.76 15.56 -2.28
CA ALA A 222 1.81 16.56 -3.35
C ALA A 222 0.54 17.40 -3.38
N TYR A 223 0.68 18.73 -3.36
CA TYR A 223 -0.43 19.67 -3.45
C TYR A 223 -0.78 20.00 -4.90
N HIS A 224 0.22 19.94 -5.80
CA HIS A 224 0.07 20.27 -7.21
C HIS A 224 0.62 19.16 -8.12
N PRO A 225 0.07 18.98 -9.33
CA PRO A 225 0.52 17.93 -10.25
C PRO A 225 1.99 18.02 -10.67
N ASP A 226 2.57 19.23 -10.69
CA ASP A 226 3.98 19.48 -11.01
C ASP A 226 4.94 19.05 -9.89
N GLU A 227 4.43 18.85 -8.67
CA GLU A 227 5.21 18.29 -7.56
C GLU A 227 5.40 16.78 -7.69
N GLN A 228 4.51 16.09 -8.43
CA GLN A 228 4.60 14.65 -8.63
C GLN A 228 5.90 14.26 -9.36
N VAL A 229 6.46 13.11 -8.97
CA VAL A 229 7.72 12.61 -9.54
C VAL A 229 7.53 11.45 -10.50
N GLN A 230 6.51 10.61 -10.29
CA GLN A 230 6.22 9.46 -11.16
C GLN A 230 5.44 9.86 -12.41
N ARG A 231 5.55 9.05 -13.47
CA ARG A 231 4.80 9.24 -14.73
C ARG A 231 3.98 8.01 -15.15
N GLY A 232 3.15 7.56 -14.22
CA GLY A 232 2.31 6.37 -14.37
C GLY A 232 3.06 5.05 -14.18
N HIS A 233 2.31 3.94 -14.24
CA HIS A 233 2.81 2.59 -13.92
C HIS A 233 2.57 1.66 -15.11
N TYR A 234 3.41 1.78 -16.15
CA TYR A 234 3.18 1.08 -17.42
C TYR A 234 3.65 -0.38 -17.39
N TYR A 235 4.91 -0.62 -17.08
CA TYR A 235 5.50 -1.96 -17.05
C TYR A 235 6.62 -2.02 -16.00
N ALA A 236 6.63 -3.08 -15.19
CA ALA A 236 7.64 -3.29 -14.16
C ALA A 236 8.12 -4.74 -14.16
N ILE A 237 9.44 -4.94 -14.13
CA ILE A 237 10.07 -6.23 -13.85
C ILE A 237 10.55 -6.21 -12.41
N VAL A 238 10.10 -7.19 -11.63
CA VAL A 238 10.50 -7.36 -10.23
C VAL A 238 11.54 -8.47 -10.16
N ASP A 239 12.78 -8.10 -9.86
CA ASP A 239 13.85 -9.04 -9.53
C ASP A 239 13.65 -9.57 -8.10
N GLU A 240 14.04 -10.82 -7.86
CA GLU A 240 13.78 -11.56 -6.61
C GLU A 240 12.31 -11.41 -6.15
N VAL A 241 11.40 -11.76 -7.06
CA VAL A 241 9.95 -11.59 -6.92
C VAL A 241 9.35 -12.25 -5.68
N ASP A 242 9.93 -13.36 -5.22
CA ASP A 242 9.55 -14.03 -3.98
C ASP A 242 9.88 -13.17 -2.76
N SER A 243 11.10 -12.62 -2.70
CA SER A 243 11.51 -11.71 -1.64
C SER A 243 10.63 -10.46 -1.59
N ILE A 244 10.34 -9.85 -2.73
CA ILE A 244 9.61 -8.57 -2.78
C ILE A 244 8.08 -8.77 -2.64
N LEU A 245 7.48 -9.63 -3.46
CA LEU A 245 6.01 -9.75 -3.53
C LEU A 245 5.41 -10.74 -2.52
N ILE A 246 6.25 -11.53 -1.83
CA ILE A 246 5.79 -12.46 -0.79
C ILE A 246 6.33 -12.03 0.57
N ASP A 247 7.65 -11.92 0.73
CA ASP A 247 8.24 -11.70 2.05
C ASP A 247 8.10 -10.25 2.53
N GLU A 248 8.47 -9.28 1.71
CA GLU A 248 8.39 -7.85 2.06
C GLU A 248 6.96 -7.31 2.03
N ALA A 249 6.11 -7.83 1.15
CA ALA A 249 4.71 -7.44 1.03
C ALA A 249 3.86 -7.73 2.30
N ARG A 250 4.40 -8.43 3.30
CA ARG A 250 3.75 -8.65 4.60
C ARG A 250 3.62 -7.38 5.44
N THR A 251 4.50 -6.40 5.22
CA THR A 251 4.51 -5.14 5.97
C THR A 251 4.09 -4.01 5.02
N PRO A 252 3.04 -3.24 5.33
CA PRO A 252 2.63 -2.12 4.49
C PRO A 252 3.67 -1.00 4.50
N LEU A 253 3.80 -0.29 3.37
CA LEU A 253 4.55 0.95 3.29
C LEU A 253 3.76 2.08 3.97
N ILE A 254 4.35 2.74 4.95
CA ILE A 254 3.71 3.79 5.76
C ILE A 254 4.61 5.02 5.76
N ILE A 255 4.05 6.18 5.40
CA ILE A 255 4.69 7.47 5.71
C ILE A 255 4.10 7.98 7.02
N SER A 256 4.94 8.12 8.04
CA SER A 256 4.57 8.72 9.32
C SER A 256 5.15 10.13 9.42
N GLY A 257 4.42 11.01 10.09
CA GLY A 257 4.83 12.38 10.38
C GLY A 257 4.38 12.78 11.78
N PRO A 258 4.95 13.85 12.35
CA PRO A 258 4.50 14.35 13.64
C PRO A 258 3.04 14.78 13.57
N ALA A 259 2.23 14.37 14.55
CA ALA A 259 0.85 14.85 14.64
C ALA A 259 0.86 16.36 14.92
N PRO A 260 0.06 17.18 14.21
CA PRO A 260 -0.14 18.58 14.56
C PRO A 260 -0.93 18.65 15.86
N VAL A 261 -0.24 18.53 17.00
CA VAL A 261 -0.89 18.69 18.30
C VAL A 261 -1.17 20.19 18.48
N SER A 262 -2.43 20.60 18.34
CA SER A 262 -2.88 21.93 18.75
C SER A 262 -2.98 21.99 20.29
N SER A 263 -1.82 21.91 20.94
CA SER A 263 -1.71 21.92 22.40
C SER A 263 -2.42 23.13 23.03
N HIS A 264 -2.50 24.24 22.30
CA HIS A 264 -3.11 25.48 22.76
C HIS A 264 -4.60 25.36 23.13
N GLN A 265 -5.43 24.70 22.31
CA GLN A 265 -6.88 24.60 22.60
C GLN A 265 -7.15 23.75 23.84
N PHE A 266 -6.41 22.65 24.01
CA PHE A 266 -6.52 21.80 25.19
C PHE A 266 -6.20 22.58 26.47
N PHE A 267 -5.08 23.33 26.48
CA PHE A 267 -4.69 24.13 27.64
C PHE A 267 -5.65 25.28 27.96
N GLN A 268 -6.30 25.86 26.95
CA GLN A 268 -7.32 26.90 27.16
C GLN A 268 -8.62 26.34 27.75
N LEU A 269 -9.08 25.17 27.27
CA LEU A 269 -10.35 24.58 27.69
C LEU A 269 -10.26 23.83 29.02
N LYS A 270 -9.10 23.25 29.34
CA LYS A 270 -8.91 22.41 30.54
C LYS A 270 -9.40 23.08 31.84
N PRO A 271 -9.04 24.32 32.19
CA PRO A 271 -9.50 24.94 33.43
C PRO A 271 -11.02 25.11 33.50
N LYS A 272 -11.67 25.43 32.36
CA LYS A 272 -13.14 25.58 32.28
C LYS A 272 -13.86 24.25 32.47
N VAL A 273 -13.35 23.19 31.83
CA VAL A 273 -13.89 21.83 31.99
C VAL A 273 -13.69 21.32 33.42
N GLU A 274 -12.54 21.56 34.04
CA GLU A 274 -12.28 21.18 35.44
C GLU A 274 -13.27 21.86 36.40
N GLU A 275 -13.54 23.15 36.20
CA GLU A 275 -14.54 23.89 36.98
C GLU A 275 -15.96 23.34 36.75
N LEU A 276 -16.32 23.02 35.50
CA LEU A 276 -17.62 22.43 35.16
C LEU A 276 -17.82 21.08 35.85
N VAL A 277 -16.82 20.20 35.79
CA VAL A 277 -16.82 18.89 36.48
C VAL A 277 -16.91 19.07 38.00
N ARG A 278 -16.22 20.08 38.56
CA ARG A 278 -16.33 20.41 39.99
C ARG A 278 -17.76 20.80 40.38
N ARG A 279 -18.43 21.63 39.58
CA ARG A 279 -19.82 22.05 39.81
C ARG A 279 -20.80 20.88 39.71
N GLN A 280 -20.67 20.04 38.69
CA GLN A 280 -21.46 18.81 38.55
C GLN A 280 -21.28 17.90 39.77
N ARG A 281 -20.03 17.73 40.25
CA ARG A 281 -19.75 16.90 41.42
C ARG A 281 -20.44 17.42 42.69
N LEU A 282 -20.43 18.73 42.90
CA LEU A 282 -21.14 19.34 44.03
C LEU A 282 -22.65 19.16 43.93
N LEU A 283 -23.22 19.27 42.73
CA LEU A 283 -24.63 18.99 42.48
C LEU A 283 -24.95 17.51 42.79
N CYS A 284 -24.20 16.57 42.23
CA CYS A 284 -24.39 15.14 42.47
C CYS A 284 -24.21 14.74 43.93
N ASN A 285 -23.28 15.35 44.68
CA ASN A 285 -23.17 15.14 46.12
C ASN A 285 -24.46 15.52 46.87
N ARG A 286 -25.11 16.63 46.48
CA ARG A 286 -26.39 17.06 47.07
C ARG A 286 -27.53 16.12 46.68
N LEU A 287 -27.64 15.79 45.39
CA LEU A 287 -28.64 14.85 44.88
C LEU A 287 -28.53 13.48 45.57
N ALA A 288 -27.31 13.01 45.84
CA ALA A 288 -27.08 11.77 46.57
C ALA A 288 -27.53 11.83 48.03
N ALA A 289 -27.28 12.93 48.74
CA ALA A 289 -27.80 13.12 50.10
C ALA A 289 -29.34 13.16 50.12
N GLU A 290 -29.95 13.95 49.22
CA GLU A 290 -31.41 14.06 49.09
C GLU A 290 -32.06 12.71 48.72
N ALA A 291 -31.46 11.96 47.79
CA ALA A 291 -31.93 10.63 47.42
C ALA A 291 -31.90 9.68 48.63
N LYS A 292 -30.82 9.70 49.42
CA LYS A 292 -30.70 8.86 50.62
C LYS A 292 -31.80 9.16 51.63
N GLU A 293 -31.97 10.44 51.97
CA GLU A 293 -32.98 10.86 52.94
C GLU A 293 -34.41 10.59 52.47
N ALA A 294 -34.67 10.67 51.16
CA ALA A 294 -35.98 10.34 50.59
C ALA A 294 -36.28 8.84 50.69
N ILE A 295 -35.28 7.99 50.41
CA ILE A 295 -35.40 6.53 50.57
C ILE A 295 -35.67 6.18 52.04
N GLU A 296 -34.91 6.76 52.98
CA GLU A 296 -35.06 6.51 54.42
C GLU A 296 -36.44 6.94 54.97
N ARG A 297 -37.00 8.04 54.44
CA ARG A 297 -38.34 8.54 54.80
C ARG A 297 -39.49 7.87 54.07
N GLY A 298 -39.20 7.01 53.08
CA GLY A 298 -40.21 6.36 52.25
C GLY A 298 -40.87 7.29 51.21
N ASP A 299 -40.28 8.45 50.92
CA ASP A 299 -40.74 9.37 49.88
C ASP A 299 -40.26 8.89 48.50
N GLN A 300 -41.11 8.06 47.87
CA GLN A 300 -40.80 7.41 46.59
C GLN A 300 -40.66 8.40 45.43
N ASP A 301 -41.45 9.48 45.42
CA ASP A 301 -41.45 10.45 44.32
C ASP A 301 -40.18 11.30 44.33
N LEU A 302 -39.75 11.74 45.51
CA LEU A 302 -38.48 12.46 45.65
C LEU A 302 -37.29 11.52 45.40
N ALA A 303 -37.29 10.29 45.92
CA ALA A 303 -36.22 9.33 45.69
C ALA A 303 -36.03 9.01 44.19
N MET A 304 -37.15 8.87 43.47
CA MET A 304 -37.17 8.62 42.02
C MET A 304 -36.47 9.73 41.25
N THR A 305 -36.85 11.00 41.46
CA THR A 305 -36.29 12.13 40.71
C THR A 305 -34.79 12.28 40.96
N LYS A 306 -34.37 12.22 42.23
CA LYS A 306 -32.98 12.43 42.63
C LYS A 306 -32.05 11.30 42.20
N LEU A 307 -32.50 10.04 42.29
CA LEU A 307 -31.73 8.91 41.78
C LEU A 307 -31.57 8.95 40.27
N TYR A 308 -32.61 9.34 39.53
CA TYR A 308 -32.54 9.50 38.08
C TYR A 308 -31.51 10.56 37.67
N GLN A 309 -31.57 11.75 38.31
CA GLN A 309 -30.61 12.83 38.07
C GLN A 309 -29.18 12.42 38.44
N LEU A 310 -29.00 11.77 39.59
CA LEU A 310 -27.68 11.32 40.04
C LEU A 310 -27.10 10.26 39.10
N HIS A 311 -27.91 9.32 38.62
CA HIS A 311 -27.48 8.28 37.68
C HIS A 311 -27.03 8.89 36.35
N HIS A 312 -27.83 9.79 35.76
CA HIS A 312 -27.45 10.45 34.50
C HIS A 312 -26.35 11.50 34.65
N GLY A 313 -26.21 12.12 35.83
CA GLY A 313 -25.20 13.14 36.07
C GLY A 313 -23.82 12.59 36.39
N MET A 314 -23.76 11.55 37.22
CA MET A 314 -22.51 10.85 37.61
C MET A 314 -22.81 9.38 37.95
N PRO A 315 -22.90 8.48 36.95
CA PRO A 315 -23.23 7.06 37.17
C PRO A 315 -22.29 6.34 38.15
N LYS A 316 -21.01 6.76 38.18
CA LYS A 316 -19.96 6.21 39.06
C LYS A 316 -19.80 6.99 40.38
N HIS A 317 -20.80 7.76 40.78
CA HIS A 317 -20.76 8.48 42.05
C HIS A 317 -20.68 7.51 43.24
N THR A 318 -19.75 7.71 44.17
CA THR A 318 -19.47 6.75 45.27
C THR A 318 -20.70 6.42 46.10
N GLN A 319 -21.50 7.42 46.48
CA GLN A 319 -22.72 7.17 47.26
C GLN A 319 -23.81 6.45 46.45
N LEU A 320 -23.92 6.74 45.14
CA LEU A 320 -24.86 6.02 44.27
C LEU A 320 -24.46 4.54 44.18
N MET A 321 -23.18 4.27 43.97
CA MET A 321 -22.66 2.90 43.89
C MET A 321 -22.94 2.11 45.17
N HIS A 322 -22.72 2.72 46.34
CA HIS A 322 -23.07 2.09 47.63
C HIS A 322 -24.57 1.84 47.78
N MET A 323 -25.44 2.77 47.36
CA MET A 323 -26.89 2.55 47.38
C MET A 323 -27.30 1.40 46.45
N LEU A 324 -26.65 1.27 45.30
CA LEU A 324 -26.92 0.22 44.30
C LEU A 324 -26.37 -1.16 44.70
N GLU A 325 -25.59 -1.28 45.78
CA GLU A 325 -25.28 -2.57 46.39
C GLU A 325 -26.56 -3.24 46.93
N GLU A 326 -27.55 -2.46 47.34
CA GLU A 326 -28.85 -2.96 47.78
C GLU A 326 -29.72 -3.38 46.56
N PRO A 327 -30.15 -4.65 46.45
CA PRO A 327 -30.92 -5.12 45.30
C PRO A 327 -32.28 -4.42 45.12
N SER A 328 -32.88 -3.94 46.21
CA SER A 328 -34.13 -3.16 46.22
C SER A 328 -33.96 -1.83 45.49
N THR A 329 -32.93 -1.06 45.85
CA THR A 329 -32.58 0.23 45.25
C THR A 329 -32.19 0.08 43.78
N ARG A 330 -31.45 -0.98 43.43
CA ARG A 330 -31.12 -1.26 42.02
C ARG A 330 -32.36 -1.50 41.17
N LYS A 331 -33.26 -2.37 41.64
CA LYS A 331 -34.54 -2.63 40.95
C LYS A 331 -35.42 -1.38 40.90
N PHE A 332 -35.35 -0.54 41.93
CA PHE A 332 -36.06 0.73 41.96
C PHE A 332 -35.53 1.68 40.88
N LEU A 333 -34.21 1.88 40.77
CA LEU A 333 -33.61 2.69 39.73
C LEU A 333 -33.97 2.18 38.32
N GLU A 334 -33.86 0.87 38.07
CA GLU A 334 -34.24 0.27 36.78
C GLU A 334 -35.72 0.55 36.44
N LYS A 335 -36.61 0.48 37.45
CA LYS A 335 -38.03 0.82 37.27
C LYS A 335 -38.23 2.30 36.94
N VAL A 336 -37.48 3.18 37.61
CA VAL A 336 -37.51 4.63 37.37
C VAL A 336 -37.04 4.94 35.95
N GLU A 337 -35.91 4.38 35.51
CA GLU A 337 -35.38 4.57 34.16
C GLU A 337 -36.40 4.14 33.09
N ASN A 338 -36.98 2.94 33.24
CA ASN A 338 -37.98 2.43 32.30
C ASN A 338 -39.23 3.32 32.22
N MET A 339 -39.64 3.88 33.35
CA MET A 339 -40.80 4.76 33.41
C MET A 339 -40.50 6.14 32.80
N MET A 340 -39.27 6.66 32.93
CA MET A 340 -38.84 7.93 32.32
C MET A 340 -38.71 7.86 30.79
N ILE A 341 -38.68 6.65 30.21
CA ILE A 341 -38.68 6.44 28.75
C ILE A 341 -40.10 6.58 28.15
N THR A 342 -41.16 6.45 28.96
CA THR A 342 -42.55 6.52 28.47
C THR A 342 -42.92 7.91 27.97
N ASP A 343 -43.76 7.99 26.93
CA ASP A 343 -44.16 9.27 26.32
C ASP A 343 -44.79 10.25 27.31
N MET A 344 -45.45 9.74 28.37
CA MET A 344 -46.08 10.54 29.42
C MET A 344 -45.08 11.25 30.36
N ARG A 345 -43.83 10.75 30.48
CA ARG A 345 -42.81 11.29 31.39
C ARG A 345 -41.53 11.75 30.69
N LYS A 346 -41.53 11.74 29.36
CA LYS A 346 -40.38 12.13 28.54
C LYS A 346 -39.98 13.60 28.75
N GLU A 347 -40.97 14.48 28.94
CA GLU A 347 -40.74 15.90 29.24
C GLU A 347 -40.10 16.07 30.62
N GLN A 348 -40.68 15.44 31.65
CA GLN A 348 -40.10 15.40 33.00
C GLN A 348 -38.66 14.84 33.02
N ALA A 349 -38.38 13.77 32.28
CA ALA A 349 -37.05 13.18 32.17
C ALA A 349 -36.05 14.09 31.45
N ARG A 350 -36.51 14.94 30.53
CA ARG A 350 -35.68 15.98 29.90
C ARG A 350 -35.40 17.10 30.91
N ASP A 351 -36.41 17.62 31.59
CA ASP A 351 -36.27 18.72 32.56
C ASP A 351 -35.29 18.35 33.68
N LEU A 352 -35.43 17.14 34.23
CA LEU A 352 -34.52 16.63 35.25
C LEU A 352 -33.07 16.54 34.77
N ARG A 353 -32.85 16.24 33.48
CA ARG A 353 -31.50 16.18 32.89
C ARG A 353 -30.94 17.57 32.61
N GLU A 354 -31.76 18.53 32.20
CA GLU A 354 -31.34 19.92 31.97
C GLU A 354 -30.94 20.66 33.25
N GLU A 355 -31.36 20.18 34.43
CA GLU A 355 -30.86 20.67 35.73
C GLU A 355 -29.40 20.27 36.03
N LEU A 356 -28.84 19.32 35.28
CA LEU A 356 -27.43 18.94 35.38
C LEU A 356 -26.58 19.87 34.50
N PHE A 357 -25.26 19.94 34.72
CA PHE A 357 -24.34 20.61 33.80
C PHE A 357 -23.95 19.73 32.60
N PHE A 358 -23.96 18.41 32.78
CA PHE A 358 -23.79 17.45 31.70
C PHE A 358 -24.41 16.11 32.08
N THR A 359 -24.73 15.32 31.07
CA THR A 359 -25.22 13.95 31.22
C THR A 359 -24.22 12.95 30.68
N ILE A 360 -24.08 11.81 31.36
CA ILE A 360 -23.24 10.69 30.94
C ILE A 360 -24.15 9.53 30.54
N ASP A 361 -23.93 8.99 29.34
CA ASP A 361 -24.48 7.71 28.92
C ASP A 361 -23.36 6.67 28.85
N GLU A 362 -23.31 5.78 29.84
CA GLU A 362 -22.30 4.71 29.88
C GLU A 362 -22.51 3.65 28.79
N LYS A 363 -23.75 3.44 28.33
CA LYS A 363 -24.06 2.48 27.27
C LYS A 363 -23.64 3.04 25.91
N GLY A 364 -23.92 4.33 25.67
CA GLY A 364 -23.51 5.07 24.48
C GLY A 364 -22.04 5.48 24.45
N ARG A 365 -21.33 5.42 25.58
CA ARG A 365 -19.97 5.96 25.78
C ARG A 365 -19.87 7.44 25.41
N ASP A 366 -20.89 8.20 25.78
CA ASP A 366 -21.02 9.60 25.42
C ASP A 366 -21.24 10.49 26.66
N ALA A 367 -20.82 11.75 26.54
CA ALA A 367 -21.07 12.79 27.53
C ALA A 367 -21.50 14.06 26.81
N SER A 368 -22.69 14.54 27.14
CA SER A 368 -23.32 15.70 26.49
C SER A 368 -23.49 16.84 27.49
N LEU A 369 -23.10 18.05 27.10
CA LEU A 369 -23.39 19.26 27.86
C LEU A 369 -24.89 19.58 27.76
N THR A 370 -25.47 20.03 28.87
CA THR A 370 -26.82 20.62 28.90
C THR A 370 -26.75 22.10 28.56
N GLU A 371 -27.89 22.78 28.46
CA GLU A 371 -27.91 24.24 28.32
C GLU A 371 -27.17 24.94 29.48
N GLN A 372 -27.35 24.44 30.71
CA GLN A 372 -26.61 24.93 31.88
C GLN A 372 -25.11 24.69 31.76
N GLY A 373 -24.70 23.56 31.19
CA GLY A 373 -23.30 23.25 30.91
C GLY A 373 -22.66 24.18 29.90
N CYS A 374 -23.37 24.43 28.80
CA CYS A 374 -22.96 25.35 27.74
C CYS A 374 -22.79 26.77 28.28
N ALA A 375 -23.78 27.29 29.02
CA ALA A 375 -23.72 28.61 29.64
C ALA A 375 -22.54 28.72 30.65
N ALA A 376 -22.27 27.66 31.41
CA ALA A 376 -21.13 27.64 32.33
C ALA A 376 -19.76 27.64 31.63
N MET A 377 -19.68 27.10 30.41
CA MET A 377 -18.47 27.11 29.58
C MET A 377 -18.22 28.46 28.88
N ASN A 378 -19.28 29.25 28.67
CA ASN A 378 -19.22 30.56 28.02
C ASN A 378 -20.02 31.65 28.76
N PRO A 379 -19.50 32.19 29.88
CA PRO A 379 -20.24 33.15 30.70
C PRO A 379 -20.45 34.53 30.04
N ASN A 380 -19.82 34.81 28.90
CA ASN A 380 -19.85 36.12 28.23
C ASN A 380 -20.66 36.13 26.92
N ASP A 381 -21.18 34.99 26.48
CA ASP A 381 -22.05 34.86 25.32
C ASP A 381 -23.00 33.67 25.58
N PRO A 382 -24.14 33.93 26.26
CA PRO A 382 -25.02 32.92 26.85
C PRO A 382 -25.84 32.12 25.84
#